data_AF-A0A1F6CYL7-F1
#
_entry.id   AF-A0A1F6CYL7-F1
#
_cell.length_a   1.000
_cell.length_b   1.000
_cell.length_c   1.000
_cell.angle_alpha   90.00
_cell.angle_beta   90.00
_cell.angle_gamma   90.00
#
_symmetry.space_group_name_H-M   'P 1'
#
loop_
_entity.id
_entity.type
_entity.pdbx_description
1 polymer ?
#
loop_
_entity_poly.entity_id
_entity_poly.type
_entity_poly.pdbx_seq_one_letter_code
_entity_poly.pdbx_strand_id
1 'polypeptide(L)' 'MDDFSKQDIAELQKLVADKREALRVFRFGAEGSRSRNVREGRTLRKDIARLLTEVRKRSIAQ' A
#
# COMPACT_ATOMS: atom_id res chain seq x y z
N MET A 1 -3.17 -9.09 9.91
CA MET A 1 -2.90 -9.27 8.47
C MET A 1 -4.15 -8.76 7.79
N ASP A 2 -4.02 -7.73 6.94
CA ASP A 2 -5.20 -7.13 6.29
C ASP A 2 -5.60 -7.98 5.09
N ASP A 3 -6.86 -8.41 5.09
CA ASP A 3 -7.45 -9.24 4.05
C ASP A 3 -8.19 -8.35 3.06
N PHE A 4 -7.60 -8.16 1.86
CA PHE A 4 -8.14 -7.28 0.80
C PHE A 4 -9.11 -8.01 -0.14
N SER A 5 -9.48 -9.25 0.19
CA SER A 5 -10.31 -10.13 -0.65
C SER A 5 -11.73 -9.60 -0.89
N LYS A 6 -12.27 -8.76 0.01
CA LYS A 6 -13.68 -8.30 0.00
C LYS A 6 -13.93 -6.98 -0.74
N GLN A 7 -12.88 -6.25 -1.10
CA GLN A 7 -13.01 -4.91 -1.69
C GLN A 7 -13.24 -4.98 -3.20
N ASP A 8 -13.94 -3.99 -3.76
CA ASP A 8 -14.09 -3.91 -5.22
C ASP A 8 -12.77 -3.50 -5.91
N ILE A 9 -12.62 -3.78 -7.20
CA ILE A 9 -11.42 -3.43 -7.97
C ILE A 9 -11.18 -1.91 -7.95
N ALA A 10 -12.24 -1.11 -8.05
CA ALA A 10 -12.15 0.35 -7.95
C ALA A 10 -11.65 0.81 -6.58
N GLU A 11 -12.12 0.16 -5.51
CA GLU A 11 -11.67 0.45 -4.14
C GLU A 11 -10.20 0.04 -3.93
N LEU A 12 -9.78 -1.12 -4.46
CA LEU A 12 -8.40 -1.56 -4.42
C LEU A 12 -7.47 -0.57 -5.11
N GLN A 13 -7.87 -0.02 -6.26
CA GLN A 13 -7.08 0.99 -6.98
C GLN A 13 -6.98 2.30 -6.18
N LYS A 14 -8.07 2.74 -5.55
CA LYS A 14 -8.06 3.92 -4.68
C LYS A 14 -7.13 3.71 -3.48
N LEU A 15 -7.20 2.55 -2.83
CA LEU A 15 -6.32 2.20 -1.70
C LEU A 15 -4.85 2.13 -2.09
N VAL A 16 -4.53 1.68 -3.31
CA VAL A 16 -3.16 1.73 -3.84
C VAL A 16 -2.68 3.18 -3.97
N ALA A 17 -3.52 4.09 -4.47
CA ALA A 17 -3.16 5.50 -4.57
C ALA A 17 -2.93 6.12 -3.18
N ASP A 18 -3.84 5.90 -2.24
CA ASP A 18 -3.75 6.41 -0.87
C ASP A 18 -2.49 5.90 -0.15
N LYS A 19 -2.19 4.60 -0.26
CA LYS A 19 -0.99 3.99 0.35
C LYS A 19 0.30 4.46 -0.30
N ARG A 20 0.31 4.74 -1.62
CA ARG A 20 1.46 5.34 -2.32
C ARG A 20 1.71 6.77 -1.85
N GLU A 21 0.66 7.56 -1.64
CA GLU A 21 0.79 8.90 -1.10
C GLU A 21 1.29 8.88 0.35
N ALA A 22 0.77 7.98 1.19
CA ALA A 22 1.28 7.76 2.53
C ALA A 22 2.77 7.37 2.54
N LEU A 23 3.21 6.53 1.59
CA LEU A 23 4.63 6.20 1.43
C LEU A 23 5.47 7.40 0.98
N ARG A 24 4.92 8.28 0.14
CA ARG A 24 5.58 9.52 -0.30
C ARG A 24 5.76 10.46 0.89
N VAL A 25 4.70 10.73 1.64
CA VAL A 25 4.73 11.55 2.87
C VAL A 25 5.69 10.95 3.89
N PHE A 26 5.68 9.63 4.10
CA PHE A 26 6.62 8.95 4.99
C PHE A 26 8.08 9.17 4.56
N ARG A 27 8.38 9.12 3.26
CA ARG A 27 9.74 9.36 2.74
C ARG A 27 10.19 10.80 2.97
N PHE A 28 9.35 11.78 2.63
CA PHE A 28 9.67 13.19 2.82
C PHE A 28 9.68 13.61 4.29
N GLY A 29 8.80 13.07 5.14
CA GLY A 29 8.79 13.32 6.59
C GLY A 29 9.94 12.64 7.34
N ALA A 30 10.54 11.61 6.74
CA ALA A 30 11.76 10.98 7.24
C ALA A 30 13.04 11.77 6.88
N GLU A 31 13.01 12.61 5.83
CA GLU A 31 14.08 13.58 5.56
C GLU A 31 14.01 14.72 6.57
N GLY A 32 14.89 14.68 7.59
CA GLY A 32 15.09 15.79 8.54
C GLY A 32 14.71 15.47 9.98
N SER A 33 13.97 14.39 10.25
CA SER A 33 13.75 13.88 11.60
C SER A 33 14.23 12.44 11.70
N ARG A 34 14.79 12.03 12.86
CA ARG A 34 15.03 10.60 13.17
C ARG A 34 13.68 9.90 13.26
N SER A 35 13.05 9.60 12.13
CA SER A 35 11.80 8.87 12.09
C SER A 35 12.03 7.51 12.76
N ARG A 36 11.53 7.38 13.99
CA ARG A 36 11.83 6.27 14.89
C ARG A 36 11.17 4.96 14.45
N ASN A 37 10.25 5.03 13.47
CA ASN A 37 9.41 3.91 13.04
C ASN A 37 9.65 3.49 11.58
N VAL A 38 10.86 3.04 11.27
CA VAL A 38 11.22 2.43 9.98
C VAL A 38 10.33 1.22 9.59
N ARG A 39 9.65 0.61 10.56
CA ARG A 39 8.72 -0.51 10.32
C ARG A 39 7.50 -0.07 9.52
N GLU A 40 7.03 1.15 9.73
CA GLU A 40 5.86 1.70 9.05
C GLU A 40 6.07 1.77 7.53
N GLY A 41 7.21 2.30 7.07
CA GLY A 41 7.56 2.31 5.65
C GLY A 41 7.71 0.91 5.04
N ARG A 42 8.12 -0.10 5.83
CA ARG A 42 8.13 -1.50 5.38
C ARG A 42 6.71 -2.07 5.25
N THR A 43 5.82 -1.75 6.19
CA THR A 43 4.41 -2.17 6.15
C THR A 43 3.70 -1.55 4.94
N LEU A 44 3.83 -0.24 4.72
CA LEU A 44 3.24 0.46 3.57
C LEU A 44 3.64 -0.19 2.24
N ARG A 45 4.92 -0.53 2.06
CA ARG A 45 5.39 -1.24 0.85
C ARG A 45 4.77 -2.63 0.68
N LYS A 46 4.60 -3.38 1.78
CA LYS A 46 3.98 -4.70 1.75
C LYS A 46 2.50 -4.62 1.40
N ASP A 47 1.79 -3.63 1.94
CA ASP A 47 0.36 -3.45 1.65
C ASP A 47 0.15 -3.10 0.19
N ILE A 48 0.94 -2.18 -0.38
CA ILE A 48 0.90 -1.84 -1.81
C ILE A 48 1.13 -3.08 -2.67
N ALA A 49 2.13 -3.90 -2.35
CA ALA A 49 2.43 -5.11 -3.11
C ALA A 49 1.29 -6.14 -3.07
N ARG A 50 0.65 -6.31 -1.90
CA ARG A 50 -0.51 -7.20 -1.75
C ARG A 50 -1.71 -6.70 -2.55
N LEU A 51 -2.05 -5.42 -2.44
CA LEU A 51 -3.14 -4.81 -3.22
C LEU A 51 -2.94 -5.00 -4.72
N LEU A 52 -1.75 -4.72 -5.24
CA LEU A 52 -1.42 -4.92 -6.66
C LEU A 52 -1.50 -6.40 -7.08
N THR A 53 -1.11 -7.32 -6.18
CA THR A 53 -1.20 -8.76 -6.42
C THR A 53 -2.65 -9.20 -6.52
N GLU A 54 -3.53 -8.74 -5.64
CA GLU A 54 -4.96 -9.06 -5.70
C GLU A 54 -5.63 -8.51 -6.97
N VAL A 55 -5.30 -7.27 -7.35
CA VAL A 55 -5.76 -6.70 -8.64
C VAL A 55 -5.28 -7.56 -9.81
N ARG A 56 -4.02 -7.99 -9.82
CA ARG A 56 -3.46 -8.83 -10.88
C ARG A 56 -4.08 -10.22 -10.91
N LYS A 57 -4.32 -10.85 -9.76
CA LYS A 57 -4.99 -12.15 -9.65
C LYS A 57 -6.39 -12.09 -10.25
N ARG A 58 -7.17 -11.06 -9.95
CA ARG A 58 -8.52 -10.86 -10.51
C ARG A 58 -8.49 -10.68 -12.02
N SER A 59 -7.51 -9.93 -12.53
CA SER A 59 -7.31 -9.74 -13.99
C SER A 59 -6.90 -11.02 -14.72
N ILE A 60 -6.27 -11.99 -14.07
CA ILE A 60 -5.86 -13.27 -14.68
C ILE A 60 -6.97 -14.33 -14.56
N ALA A 61 -7.82 -14.23 -13.54
CA ALA A 61 -8.92 -15.16 -13.30
C ALA A 61 -10.20 -14.82 -14.10
N GLN A 62 -10.28 -13.62 -14.68
CA GLN A 62 -11.26 -13.26 -15.72
C GLN A 62 -10.81 -13.76 -17.09
#